data_AF-A0A934YZA6-F1
#
_entry.id   AF-A0A934YZA6-F1
#
_cell.length_a   1.000
_cell.length_b   1.000
_cell.length_c   1.000
_cell.angle_alpha   90.00
_cell.angle_beta   90.00
_cell.angle_gamma   90.00
#
_symmetry.space_group_name_H-M   'P 1'
#
loop_
_entity.id
_entity.type
_entity.pdbx_description
1 polymer ?
#
loop_
_entity_poly.entity_id
_entity_poly.type
_entity_poly.pdbx_seq_one_letter_code
_entity_poly.pdbx_strand_id
1 'polypeptide(L)'
;MRITANGIRVEFPKEIDPGTMTGELTLLRPNNPTLDKAIAVMASSDGIFEIEGDLLAPGRYNALLEWKAGESAYYSEQRIVVQ
;
A
#
# COMPACT_ATOMS: atom_id res chain seq x y z
N MET A 1 7.57 -0.26 0.07
CA MET A 1 6.61 0.81 -0.25
C MET A 1 7.33 2.15 -0.26
N ARG A 2 6.94 3.07 -1.14
CA ARG A 2 7.56 4.38 -1.31
C ARG A 2 6.49 5.46 -1.53
N ILE A 3 6.78 6.67 -1.06
CA ILE A 3 5.98 7.86 -1.39
C ILE A 3 6.53 8.45 -2.69
N THR A 4 5.63 8.79 -3.61
CA THR A 4 5.94 9.45 -4.87
C THR A 4 5.27 10.82 -4.89
N ALA A 5 5.63 11.66 -5.87
CA ALA A 5 4.95 12.94 -6.09
C ALA A 5 3.44 12.79 -6.33
N ASN A 6 3.01 11.61 -6.78
CA ASN A 6 1.63 11.34 -7.16
C ASN A 6 0.91 10.42 -6.15
N GLY A 7 1.50 10.11 -4.99
CA GLY A 7 0.85 9.31 -3.94
C GLY A 7 1.72 8.20 -3.35
N ILE A 8 1.16 6.98 -3.23
CA ILE A 8 1.85 5.81 -2.65
C ILE A 8 2.10 4.78 -3.74
N ARG A 9 3.34 4.30 -3.83
CA ARG A 9 3.75 3.21 -4.71
C ARG A 9 4.22 2.01 -3.90
N VAL A 10 3.63 0.86 -4.17
CA VAL A 10 4.05 -0.45 -3.67
C VAL A 10 4.69 -1.20 -4.82
N GLU A 11 5.93 -1.64 -4.62
CA GLU A 11 6.68 -2.47 -5.57
C GLU A 11 6.79 -3.86 -4.96
N PHE A 12 6.23 -4.87 -5.63
CA PHE A 12 6.30 -6.26 -5.20
C PHE A 12 7.57 -6.95 -5.74
N PRO A 13 8.02 -8.05 -5.12
CA PRO A 13 9.17 -8.81 -5.61
C PRO A 13 8.93 -9.35 -7.03
N LYS A 14 9.90 -9.13 -7.94
CA LYS A 14 9.80 -9.54 -9.35
C LYS A 14 9.83 -11.07 -9.57
N GLU A 15 10.23 -11.82 -8.55
CA GLU A 15 10.34 -13.28 -8.59
C GLU A 15 9.00 -14.00 -8.40
N ILE A 16 7.97 -13.27 -7.97
CA ILE A 16 6.63 -13.80 -7.70
C ILE A 16 5.71 -13.35 -8.85
N ASP A 17 4.84 -14.25 -9.31
CA ASP A 17 3.88 -13.94 -10.38
C ASP A 17 2.88 -12.85 -9.94
N PRO A 18 2.85 -11.67 -10.59
CA PRO A 18 1.99 -10.57 -10.18
C PRO A 18 0.51 -10.91 -10.17
N GLY A 19 0.07 -11.80 -11.07
CA GLY A 19 -1.33 -12.26 -11.15
C GLY A 19 -1.83 -12.99 -9.91
N THR A 20 -0.91 -13.45 -9.05
CA THR A 20 -1.25 -14.14 -7.78
C THR A 20 -1.22 -13.22 -6.56
N MET A 21 -0.72 -11.99 -6.71
CA MET A 21 -0.50 -11.06 -5.61
C MET A 21 -1.78 -10.28 -5.30
N THR A 22 -2.34 -10.55 -4.12
CA THR A 22 -3.54 -9.87 -3.63
C THR A 22 -3.37 -9.52 -2.16
N GLY A 23 -3.97 -8.41 -1.72
CA GLY A 23 -3.82 -7.98 -0.34
C GLY A 23 -4.65 -6.76 0.00
N GLU A 24 -4.29 -6.14 1.11
CA GLU A 24 -4.85 -4.91 1.61
C GLU A 24 -3.73 -3.99 2.12
N LEU A 25 -3.82 -2.72 1.75
CA LEU A 25 -3.04 -1.63 2.33
C LEU A 25 -3.96 -0.83 3.25
N THR A 26 -3.65 -0.88 4.54
CA THR A 26 -4.33 -0.15 5.59
C THR A 26 -3.51 1.08 5.97
N LEU A 27 -4.11 2.26 5.82
CA LEU A 27 -3.53 3.56 6.11
C LEU A 27 -4.21 4.13 7.35
N LEU A 28 -3.50 4.08 8.48
CA LEU A 28 -3.99 4.57 9.76
C LEU A 28 -3.42 5.96 10.06
N ARG A 29 -4.27 6.92 10.39
CA ARG A 29 -3.84 8.26 10.81
C ARG A 29 -3.72 8.34 12.32
N PRO A 30 -2.51 8.60 12.85
CA PRO A 30 -2.32 8.75 14.29
C PRO A 30 -3.18 9.84 14.92
N ASN A 31 -3.47 10.90 14.16
CA ASN A 31 -4.16 12.10 14.66
C ASN A 31 -5.68 12.08 14.39
N ASN A 32 -6.17 11.23 13.48
CA ASN A 32 -7.59 11.18 13.15
C ASN A 32 -8.00 9.84 12.52
N PRO A 33 -8.36 8.83 13.36
CA PRO A 33 -8.75 7.50 12.90
C PRO A 33 -9.99 7.47 11.99
N THR A 34 -10.85 8.50 12.03
CA THR A 34 -12.05 8.55 11.17
C THR A 34 -11.71 8.66 9.68
N LEU A 35 -10.46 8.99 9.37
CA LEU A 35 -9.94 9.15 8.03
C LEU A 35 -8.97 8.04 7.63
N ASP A 36 -9.00 6.92 8.36
CA ASP A 36 -8.29 5.70 8.03
C ASP A 36 -8.84 5.11 6.73
N LYS A 37 -7.99 4.42 5.97
CA LYS A 37 -8.38 3.79 4.70
C LYS A 37 -7.87 2.37 4.63
N ALA A 38 -8.72 1.45 4.19
CA ALA A 38 -8.33 0.12 3.76
C ALA A 38 -8.51 0.04 2.24
N ILE A 39 -7.45 -0.33 1.54
CA ILE A 39 -7.42 -0.33 0.08
C ILE A 39 -6.97 -1.72 -0.36
N ALA A 40 -7.83 -2.41 -1.11
CA ALA A 40 -7.46 -3.67 -1.73
C ALA A 40 -6.30 -3.45 -2.70
N VAL A 41 -5.21 -4.19 -2.52
CA VAL A 41 -4.06 -4.17 -3.42
C VAL A 41 -4.10 -5.38 -4.33
N MET A 42 -3.86 -5.14 -5.60
CA MET A 42 -3.63 -6.16 -6.61
C MET A 42 -2.46 -5.69 -7.46
N ALA A 43 -1.44 -6.54 -7.61
CA ALA A 43 -0.31 -6.16 -8.44
C ALA A 43 -0.74 -6.08 -9.91
N SER A 44 -0.32 -5.02 -10.58
CA SER A 44 -0.33 -4.95 -12.04
C SER A 44 0.65 -5.95 -12.65
N SER A 45 0.60 -6.15 -13.97
CA SER A 45 1.49 -7.08 -14.68
C SER A 45 2.99 -6.76 -14.52
N ASP A 46 3.34 -5.53 -14.13
CA ASP A 46 4.70 -5.07 -13.81
C ASP A 46 5.07 -5.20 -12.32
N GLY A 47 4.20 -5.80 -11.49
CA GLY A 47 4.46 -6.03 -10.07
C GLY A 47 4.35 -4.75 -9.23
N ILE A 48 3.57 -3.77 -9.70
CA ILE A 48 3.45 -2.45 -9.08
C ILE A 48 2.00 -2.19 -8.71
N PHE A 49 1.79 -1.51 -7.60
CA PHE A 49 0.50 -0.97 -7.21
C PHE A 49 0.66 0.49 -6.81
N GLU A 50 -0.18 1.37 -7.34
CA GLU A 50 -0.12 2.81 -7.11
C GLU A 50 -1.48 3.34 -6.65
N ILE A 51 -1.45 4.20 -5.62
CA ILE A 51 -2.61 4.96 -5.15
C ILE A 51 -2.34 6.43 -5.43
N GLU A 52 -3.28 7.08 -6.10
CA GLU A 52 -3.22 8.52 -6.35
C GLU A 52 -3.29 9.33 -5.05
N GLY A 53 -2.41 10.31 -4.93
CA GLY A 53 -2.25 11.16 -3.76
C GLY A 53 -3.48 11.99 -3.45
N ASP A 54 -4.26 12.38 -4.46
CA ASP A 54 -5.51 13.12 -4.30
C ASP A 54 -6.57 12.33 -3.50
N LEU A 55 -6.44 11.01 -3.43
CA LEU A 55 -7.29 10.15 -2.60
C LEU A 55 -6.87 10.15 -1.12
N LEU A 56 -5.76 10.78 -0.77
CA LEU A 56 -5.16 10.82 0.56
C LEU A 56 -5.12 12.26 1.06
N ALA A 57 -5.60 12.50 2.28
CA ALA A 57 -5.47 13.83 2.86
C ALA A 57 -4.04 14.01 3.42
N PRO A 58 -3.40 15.18 3.25
CA PRO A 58 -2.04 15.42 3.72
C PRO A 58 -1.84 15.08 5.19
N GLY A 59 -0.66 14.56 5.53
CA GLY A 59 -0.29 14.24 6.90
C GLY A 59 0.44 12.91 7.07
N ARG A 60 0.52 12.49 8.34
CA ARG A 60 1.21 11.27 8.75
C ARG A 60 0.27 10.08 8.70
N TYR A 61 0.79 8.96 8.21
CA TYR A 61 0.10 7.67 8.20
C TYR A 61 1.04 6.58 8.70
N ASN A 62 0.48 5.63 9.45
CA ASN A 62 1.05 4.30 9.62
C ASN A 62 0.42 3.43 8.52
N ALA A 63 1.24 3.01 7.57
CA ALA A 63 0.81 2.22 6.43
C ALA A 63 1.19 0.76 6.67
N LEU A 64 0.18 -0.10 6.75
CA LEU A 64 0.28 -1.53 6.99
C LEU A 64 -0.11 -2.23 5.69
N LEU A 65 0.79 -3.02 5.13
CA LEU A 65 0.57 -3.77 3.91
C LEU A 65 0.57 -5.26 4.24
N GLU A 66 -0.58 -5.88 4.03
CA GLU A 66 -0.81 -7.31 4.14
C GLU A 66 -1.11 -7.85 2.76
N TRP A 67 -0.33 -8.82 2.28
CA TRP A 67 -0.57 -9.41 0.97
C TRP A 67 -0.15 -10.87 0.94
N LYS A 68 -0.70 -11.60 -0.03
CA LYS A 68 -0.42 -13.00 -0.25
C LYS A 68 -0.06 -13.25 -1.70
N ALA A 69 0.74 -14.28 -1.92
CA ALA A 69 0.98 -14.88 -3.22
C ALA A 69 0.95 -16.41 -3.06
N GLY A 70 -0.06 -17.04 -3.65
CA GLY A 70 -0.35 -18.46 -3.40
C GLY A 70 -0.62 -18.72 -1.91
N GLU A 71 0.18 -19.59 -1.29
CA GLU A 71 0.09 -19.96 0.13
C GLU A 71 0.95 -19.08 1.05
N SER A 72 1.80 -18.21 0.49
CA SER A 72 2.68 -17.35 1.27
C SER A 72 1.98 -16.03 1.61
N ALA A 73 2.03 -15.65 2.89
CA ALA A 73 1.54 -14.37 3.38
C ALA A 73 2.71 -13.49 3.82
N TYR A 74 2.58 -12.19 3.56
CA TYR A 74 3.60 -11.17 3.78
C TYR A 74 2.98 -9.97 4.50
N TYR A 75 3.73 -9.42 5.43
CA TYR A 75 3.37 -8.23 6.20
C TYR A 75 4.51 -7.21 6.15
N SER A 76 4.16 -5.94 6.00
CA SER A 76 5.10 -4.84 6.21
C SER A 76 4.39 -3.62 6.77
N GLU A 77 5.09 -2.88 7.64
CA GLU A 77 4.59 -1.64 8.21
C GLU A 77 5.60 -0.53 7.97
N GLN A 78 5.11 0.66 7.62
CA GLN A 78 5.95 1.84 7.46
C GLN A 78 5.21 3.11 7.86
N ARG A 79 5.93 4.04 8.48
CA ARG A 79 5.43 5.39 8.73
C ARG A 79 5.73 6.26 7.52
N ILE A 80 4.71 6.88 6.96
CA ILE A 80 4.81 7.73 5.77
C ILE A 80 4.20 9.10 6.01
N VAL A 81 4.66 10.08 5.23
CA VAL A 81 4.13 11.44 5.24
C VAL A 81 3.70 11.78 3.83
N VAL A 82 2.40 12.03 3.66
CA VAL A 82 1.82 12.57 2.42
C VAL A 82 1.83 14.09 2.56
N GLN A 83 2.35 14.79 1.56
CA GLN A 83 2.46 16.26 1.57
C GLN A 83 1.28 16.92 0.85
#